data_AF-A0A098LGP4-F1
#
_entry.id   AF-A0A098LGP4-F1
#
_cell.length_a   1.000
_cell.length_b   1.000
_cell.length_c   1.000
_cell.angle_alpha   90.00
_cell.angle_beta   90.00
_cell.angle_gamma   90.00
#
_symmetry.space_group_name_H-M   'P 1'
#
loop_
_entity.id
_entity.type
_entity.pdbx_description
1 polymer ?
#
loop_
_entity_poly.entity_id
_entity_poly.type
_entity_poly.pdbx_seq_one_letter_code
_entity_poly.pdbx_strand_id
1 'polypeptide(L)'
;MDSQKMAEKTVQELNDRMLLTPQKKDSLILIFNKYYSEKHLNRSKDNEKFAKAIEQNRDISVKQVLSPFSYQEYLRYIEEQKSKVKSKDRVRHGEREGSTNLIDF
;
A
#
# COMPACT_ATOMS: atom_id res chain seq x y z
N MET A 1 -6.76 0.13 -11.68
CA MET A 1 -6.38 -1.26 -11.36
C MET A 1 -7.49 -1.80 -10.47
N ASP A 2 -7.98 -3.00 -10.76
CA ASP A 2 -9.06 -3.63 -10.00
C ASP A 2 -8.62 -3.94 -8.55
N SER A 3 -9.51 -3.75 -7.57
CA SER A 3 -9.21 -3.90 -6.14
C SER A 3 -8.73 -5.31 -5.80
N GLN A 4 -9.32 -6.33 -6.43
CA GLN A 4 -8.95 -7.72 -6.21
C GLN A 4 -7.55 -8.00 -6.76
N LYS A 5 -7.24 -7.55 -7.98
CA LYS A 5 -5.89 -7.70 -8.55
C LYS A 5 -4.80 -7.05 -7.70
N MET A 6 -5.08 -5.89 -7.08
CA MET A 6 -4.12 -5.26 -6.16
C MET A 6 -3.98 -6.03 -4.85
N ALA A 7 -5.08 -6.60 -4.34
CA ALA A 7 -5.05 -7.44 -3.15
C ALA A 7 -4.22 -8.70 -3.38
N GLU A 8 -4.47 -9.42 -4.47
CA GLU A 8 -3.71 -10.62 -4.87
C GLU A 8 -2.22 -10.31 -5.01
N LYS A 9 -1.87 -9.22 -5.69
CA LYS A 9 -0.47 -8.79 -5.83
C LYS A 9 0.18 -8.50 -4.48
N THR A 10 -0.49 -7.75 -3.60
CA THR A 10 0.03 -7.43 -2.26
C THR A 10 0.23 -8.70 -1.43
N VAL A 11 -0.70 -9.65 -1.50
CA VAL A 11 -0.58 -10.93 -0.79
C VAL A 11 0.54 -11.78 -1.37
N GLN A 12 0.77 -11.75 -2.68
CA GLN A 12 1.92 -12.41 -3.30
C GLN A 12 3.24 -11.81 -2.79
N GLU A 13 3.39 -10.48 -2.80
CA GLU A 13 4.60 -9.80 -2.29
C GLU A 13 4.85 -10.11 -0.80
N LEU A 14 3.79 -10.23 -0.01
CA LEU A 14 3.87 -10.63 1.40
C LEU A 14 4.26 -12.11 1.54
N ASN A 15 3.69 -12.99 0.73
CA ASN A 15 3.99 -14.41 0.75
C ASN A 15 5.47 -14.69 0.45
N ASP A 16 6.06 -13.94 -0.48
CA ASP A 16 7.48 -14.06 -0.84
C ASP A 16 8.41 -13.72 0.34
N ARG A 17 7.91 -13.00 1.35
CA ARG A 17 8.68 -12.58 2.54
C ARG A 17 8.52 -13.50 3.75
N MET A 18 7.33 -14.09 3.95
CA MET A 18 6.99 -14.75 5.21
C MET A 18 6.28 -16.10 5.08
N LEU A 19 6.29 -16.71 3.88
CA LEU A 19 5.74 -18.04 3.58
C LEU A 19 4.35 -18.28 4.20
N LEU A 20 3.33 -17.66 3.61
CA LEU A 20 1.96 -17.71 4.09
C LEU A 20 1.30 -19.05 3.71
N THR A 21 0.54 -19.64 4.64
CA THR A 21 -0.33 -20.78 4.32
C THR A 21 -1.48 -20.35 3.40
N PRO A 22 -2.06 -21.25 2.59
CA PRO A 22 -3.18 -20.91 1.70
C PRO A 22 -4.34 -20.21 2.43
N GLN A 23 -4.75 -20.72 3.59
CA GLN A 23 -5.81 -20.12 4.41
C GLN A 23 -5.50 -18.67 4.84
N LYS A 24 -4.23 -18.38 5.16
CA LYS A 24 -3.80 -17.01 5.49
C LYS A 24 -3.80 -16.12 4.24
N LYS A 25 -3.41 -16.64 3.08
CA LYS A 25 -3.46 -15.90 1.81
C LYS A 25 -4.89 -15.48 1.50
N ASP A 26 -5.85 -16.40 1.55
CA ASP A 26 -7.26 -16.11 1.27
C ASP A 26 -7.82 -15.04 2.21
N SER A 27 -7.52 -15.18 3.51
CA SER A 27 -7.92 -14.19 4.52
C SER A 27 -7.34 -12.81 4.24
N LEU A 28 -6.06 -12.73 3.88
CA LEU A 28 -5.40 -11.47 3.56
C LEU A 28 -5.92 -10.86 2.26
N ILE A 29 -6.25 -11.66 1.24
CA ILE A 29 -6.84 -11.18 -0.02
C ILE A 29 -8.15 -10.45 0.28
N LEU A 30 -9.01 -11.02 1.13
CA LEU A 30 -10.25 -10.37 1.55
C LEU A 30 -10.01 -9.03 2.27
N ILE A 31 -9.04 -9.01 3.20
CA ILE A 31 -8.67 -7.78 3.94
C ILE A 31 -8.18 -6.69 2.99
N PHE A 32 -7.25 -7.03 2.09
CA PHE A 32 -6.70 -6.04 1.15
C PHE A 32 -7.71 -5.62 0.09
N ASN A 33 -8.57 -6.52 -0.38
CA ASN A 33 -9.62 -6.17 -1.35
C ASN A 33 -10.60 -5.15 -0.75
N LYS A 34 -11.00 -5.34 0.51
CA LYS A 34 -11.80 -4.36 1.25
C LYS A 34 -11.06 -3.03 1.40
N TYR A 35 -9.80 -3.07 1.85
CA TYR A 35 -8.97 -1.87 1.99
C TYR A 35 -8.87 -1.06 0.69
N TYR A 36 -8.56 -1.71 -0.43
CA TYR A 36 -8.43 -1.02 -1.72
C TYR A 36 -9.76 -0.48 -2.23
N SER A 37 -10.85 -1.21 -2.03
CA SER A 37 -12.19 -0.76 -2.39
C SER A 37 -12.63 0.47 -1.59
N GLU A 38 -12.43 0.47 -0.27
CA GLU A 38 -12.70 1.61 0.60
C GLU A 38 -11.82 2.81 0.25
N LYS A 39 -10.52 2.57 0.00
CA LYS A 39 -9.58 3.62 -0.38
C LYS A 39 -9.95 4.25 -1.72
N HIS A 40 -10.39 3.46 -2.69
CA HIS A 40 -10.87 3.96 -3.98
C HIS A 40 -12.13 4.80 -3.84
N LEU A 41 -13.11 4.32 -3.07
CA LEU A 41 -14.37 5.03 -2.84
C LEU A 41 -14.16 6.39 -2.14
N ASN A 42 -13.16 6.49 -1.27
CA ASN A 42 -12.88 7.69 -0.50
C ASN A 42 -11.78 8.58 -1.09
N ARG A 43 -11.24 8.24 -2.27
CA ARG A 43 -10.12 8.98 -2.89
C ARG A 43 -10.44 10.45 -3.18
N SER A 44 -11.70 10.77 -3.50
CA SER A 44 -12.13 12.14 -3.85
C SER A 44 -12.51 13.00 -2.65
N LYS A 45 -12.59 12.44 -1.44
CA LYS A 45 -13.12 13.15 -0.26
C LYS A 45 -12.08 13.95 0.52
N ASP A 46 -10.80 13.85 0.13
CA ASP A 46 -9.63 14.54 0.72
C ASP A 46 -9.64 14.62 2.26
N ASN A 47 -10.12 13.54 2.89
CA ASN A 47 -10.32 13.50 4.33
C ASN A 47 -9.28 12.60 5.00
N GLU A 48 -8.22 13.24 5.49
CA GLU A 48 -7.07 12.58 6.10
C GLU A 48 -7.47 11.66 7.28
N LYS A 49 -8.50 12.04 8.07
CA LYS A 49 -8.98 11.22 9.18
C LYS A 49 -9.57 9.89 8.70
N PHE A 50 -10.38 9.92 7.64
CA PHE A 50 -10.92 8.69 7.05
C PHE A 50 -9.83 7.84 6.40
N ALA A 51 -8.88 8.47 5.71
CA ALA A 51 -7.75 7.75 5.11
C ALA A 51 -6.94 6.99 6.19
N LYS A 52 -6.66 7.64 7.33
CA LYS A 52 -5.99 7.00 8.48
C LYS A 52 -6.82 5.88 9.09
N ALA A 53 -8.13 6.07 9.25
CA ALA A 53 -9.01 5.04 9.80
C ALA A 53 -9.07 3.78 8.92
N ILE A 54 -9.09 3.94 7.59
CA ILE A 54 -9.05 2.83 6.63
C ILE A 54 -7.72 2.06 6.73
N GLU A 55 -6.59 2.77 6.87
CA GLU A 55 -5.28 2.12 7.11
C GLU A 55 -5.23 1.38 8.44
N GLN A 56 -5.74 1.98 9.52
CA GLN A 56 -5.78 1.36 10.85
C GLN A 56 -6.64 0.10 10.87
N ASN A 57 -7.83 0.14 10.25
CA ASN A 57 -8.71 -1.03 10.16
C ASN A 57 -8.04 -2.19 9.43
N ARG A 58 -7.36 -1.91 8.30
CA ARG A 58 -6.55 -2.90 7.59
C ARG A 58 -5.49 -3.51 8.52
N ASP A 59 -4.71 -2.68 9.22
CA ASP A 59 -3.61 -3.15 10.07
C ASP A 59 -4.10 -4.03 11.23
N ILE A 60 -5.22 -3.65 11.86
CA ILE A 60 -5.88 -4.44 12.91
C ILE A 60 -6.32 -5.81 12.36
N SER A 61 -6.97 -5.85 11.20
CA SER A 61 -7.40 -7.12 10.59
C SER A 61 -6.23 -8.00 10.20
N VAL A 62 -5.15 -7.44 9.65
CA VAL A 62 -3.93 -8.21 9.32
C VAL A 62 -3.30 -8.80 10.59
N LYS A 63 -3.25 -8.04 11.69
CA LYS A 63 -2.73 -8.49 12.99
C LYS A 63 -3.49 -9.71 13.55
N GLN A 64 -4.78 -9.84 13.26
CA GLN A 64 -5.61 -10.97 13.69
C GLN A 64 -5.30 -12.26 12.92
N VAL A 65 -4.77 -12.15 11.70
CA VAL A 65 -4.47 -13.30 10.82
C VAL A 65 -3.02 -13.77 10.97
N LEU A 66 -2.10 -12.83 11.20
CA LEU A 66 -0.68 -13.09 11.26
C LEU A 66 -0.20 -13.44 12.67
N SER A 67 0.85 -14.25 12.76
CA SER A 67 1.58 -14.41 14.02
C SER A 67 2.31 -13.11 14.38
N PRO A 68 2.72 -12.90 15.63
CA PRO A 68 3.48 -11.72 16.01
C PRO A 68 4.74 -11.49 15.15
N PHE A 69 5.44 -12.58 14.79
CA PHE A 69 6.62 -12.51 13.92
C PHE A 69 6.25 -12.09 12.48
N SER A 70 5.28 -12.76 11.86
CA SER A 70 4.81 -12.40 10.51
C SER A 70 4.22 -10.98 10.45
N TYR A 71 3.60 -10.52 11.54
CA TYR A 71 3.08 -9.16 11.62
C TYR A 71 4.19 -8.10 11.63
N GLN A 72 5.36 -8.39 12.22
CA GLN A 72 6.53 -7.49 12.13
C GLN A 72 7.02 -7.36 10.67
N GLU A 73 7.09 -8.46 9.92
CA GLU A 73 7.45 -8.41 8.50
C GLU A 73 6.42 -7.64 7.66
N TYR A 74 5.13 -7.77 7.98
CA TYR A 74 4.09 -6.96 7.39
C TYR A 74 4.30 -5.45 7.66
N LEU A 75 4.61 -5.06 8.89
CA LEU A 75 4.86 -3.65 9.23
C LEU A 75 6.05 -3.08 8.44
N ARG A 76 7.14 -3.84 8.33
CA ARG A 76 8.30 -3.45 7.50
C ARG A 76 7.91 -3.28 6.03
N TYR A 77 7.14 -4.22 5.49
CA TYR A 77 6.62 -4.11 4.14
C TYR A 77 5.80 -2.82 3.93
N ILE A 78 4.89 -2.48 4.85
CA ILE A 78 4.09 -1.26 4.74
C ILE A 78 4.97 0.00 4.77
N GLU A 79 5.98 0.04 5.63
CA GLU A 79 6.92 1.15 5.72
C GLU A 79 7.72 1.33 4.41
N GLU A 80 8.21 0.24 3.82
CA GLU A 80 8.87 0.26 2.51
C GLU A 80 7.94 0.76 1.39
N GLN A 81 6.68 0.34 1.38
CA GLN A 81 5.73 0.84 0.37
C GLN A 81 5.46 2.33 0.54
N LYS A 82 5.39 2.84 1.79
CA LYS A 82 5.27 4.27 2.07
C LYS A 82 6.50 5.05 1.61
N SER A 83 7.71 4.51 1.76
CA SER A 83 8.96 5.18 1.32
C SER A 83 9.10 5.22 -0.21
N LYS A 84 8.68 4.15 -0.91
CA LYS A 84 8.66 4.11 -2.39
C LYS A 84 7.73 5.16 -3.00
N VAL A 85 6.57 5.41 -2.38
CA VAL A 85 5.64 6.46 -2.83
C VAL A 85 6.27 7.85 -2.66
N LYS A 86 6.84 8.16 -1.48
CA LYS A 86 7.51 9.43 -1.22
C LYS A 86 8.69 9.70 -2.17
N SER A 87 9.43 8.65 -2.52
CA SER A 87 10.57 8.76 -3.44
C SER A 87 10.12 9.05 -4.88
N LYS A 88 9.04 8.42 -5.34
CA LYS A 88 8.44 8.69 -6.66
C LYS A 88 7.90 10.12 -6.78
N ASP A 89 7.31 10.65 -5.71
CA ASP A 89 6.83 12.04 -5.70
C ASP A 89 8.00 13.04 -5.81
N ARG A 90 9.13 12.79 -5.14
CA ARG A 90 10.34 13.63 -5.27
C ARG A 90 10.95 13.60 -6.67
N VAL A 91 11.03 12.43 -7.31
CA VAL A 91 11.57 12.31 -8.68
C VAL A 91 10.70 13.07 -9.68
N ARG A 92 9.37 12.97 -9.56
CA ARG A 92 8.44 13.74 -10.42
C ARG A 92 8.53 15.25 -10.24
N HIS A 93 8.83 15.73 -9.04
CA HIS A 93 9.03 17.16 -8.80
C HIS A 93 10.39 17.66 -9.31
N GLY A 94 11.44 16.83 -9.26
CA GLY A 94 12.76 17.18 -9.81
C GLY A 94 12.81 17.27 -11.33
N GLU A 95 12.03 16.47 -12.05
CA GLU A 95 11.96 16.53 -13.53
C GLU A 95 11.24 17.78 -14.04
N ARG A 96 10.42 18.44 -13.21
CA ARG A 96 9.68 19.64 -13.60
C ARG A 96 10.49 20.94 -13.49
N GLU A 97 11.58 20.93 -12.73
CA GLU A 97 12.50 22.09 -12.59
C GLU A 97 13.71 22.01 -13.54
N GLY A 98 13.93 20.88 -14.22
CA GLY A 98 15.02 20.70 -15.20
C GLY A 98 14.70 21.12 -16.64
N SER A 99 13.48 21.58 -16.92
CA SER A 99 13.01 21.90 -18.29
C SER A 99 12.96 23.40 -18.60
N THR A 100 13.68 24.23 -17.86
CA THR A 100 13.86 25.66 -18.20
C THR A 100 15.34 26.01 -18.12
N ASN A 101 16.09 25.62 -19.15
CA ASN A 101 17.28 26.35 -19.59
C ASN A 101 17.62 25.93 -21.02
N LEU A 102 17.14 26.72 -21.98
CA LEU A 102 17.79 27.01 -23.27
C LEU A 102 16.87 27.97 -24.04
N ILE A 103 16.85 29.23 -23.62
CA ILE A 103 16.62 30.33 -24.57
C ILE A 103 18.01 30.75 -25.00
N ASP A 104 18.42 30.23 -26.16
CA ASP A 104 19.45 30.80 -26.99
C ASP A 104 18.90 32.08 -27.67
N PHE A 105 19.82 32.98 -28.04
CA PHE A 105 19.70 34.32 -28.65
C PHE A 105 19.74 35.52 -27.71
#